data_AF-A0A7S4NBY6-F1
#
_entry.id   AF-A0A7S4NBY6-F1
#
_cell.length_a   1.000
_cell.length_b   1.000
_cell.length_c   1.000
_cell.angle_alpha   90.00
_cell.angle_beta   90.00
_cell.angle_gamma   90.00
#
_symmetry.space_group_name_H-M   'P 1'
#
loop_
_entity.id
_entity.type
_entity.pdbx_description
1 polymer ?
#
loop_
_entity_poly.entity_id
_entity_poly.type
_entity_poly.pdbx_seq_one_letter_code
_entity_poly.pdbx_strand_id
1 'polypeptide(L)'
;ESEPGQLSQIDFEDRKLTMSQYSTATIGETRGVTEEEILVDDGFEHIPTCLRLGFPLMVKRLWEVQEETGETLEPAQRIYVFSLMETPGLGLPITWNANGTETKLPPLLMVRSDGVPFTKQDWKCLTEFRRYLEEEVIEFERSWHYTPDDFKKWVRIFVNAQCLNQAHEHPDAFSDIEPCLDQRFPLGLKAEAVGTSKEQLNGRAGTIVKYDVAKGRVGVEFAQPFGLLSLKPSNLHIDPKERGNRLLDDFERKK
;
A
#
# COMPACT_ATOMS: atom_id res chain seq x y z
N GLU A 1 24.41 -26.48 5.78
CA GLU A 1 24.59 -25.45 4.75
C GLU A 1 23.32 -25.44 3.92
N SER A 2 22.52 -24.39 4.07
CA SER A 2 21.23 -24.22 3.40
C SER A 2 21.38 -23.15 2.33
N GLU A 3 21.17 -23.52 1.07
CA GLU A 3 21.27 -22.62 -0.08
C GLU A 3 20.26 -21.45 0.03
N PRO A 4 20.64 -20.22 -0.37
CA PRO A 4 19.70 -19.11 -0.47
C PRO A 4 18.75 -19.35 -1.64
N GLY A 5 17.44 -19.29 -1.35
CA GLY A 5 16.38 -19.50 -2.33
C GLY A 5 16.49 -18.56 -3.53
N GLN A 6 16.51 -19.13 -4.73
CA GLN A 6 16.39 -18.39 -5.99
C GLN A 6 15.11 -17.56 -5.97
N LEU A 7 15.26 -16.23 -6.02
CA LEU A 7 14.20 -15.32 -6.43
C LEU A 7 13.83 -15.70 -7.88
N SER A 8 12.64 -16.27 -8.07
CA SER A 8 12.12 -16.59 -9.40
C SER A 8 12.08 -15.32 -10.24
N GLN A 9 12.79 -15.33 -11.38
CA GLN A 9 12.61 -14.37 -12.46
C GLN A 9 11.12 -14.36 -12.83
N ILE A 10 10.45 -13.24 -12.57
CA ILE A 10 9.10 -13.00 -13.07
C ILE A 10 9.28 -12.65 -14.54
N ASP A 11 8.74 -13.50 -15.41
CA ASP A 11 8.77 -13.34 -16.86
C ASP A 11 7.78 -12.23 -17.27
N PHE A 12 8.29 -11.13 -17.86
CA PHE A 12 7.53 -9.91 -18.16
C PHE A 12 7.02 -9.85 -19.61
N GLU A 13 7.25 -10.88 -20.42
CA GLU A 13 6.78 -10.88 -21.81
C GLU A 13 5.23 -10.96 -21.86
N ASP A 14 4.62 -9.90 -22.41
CA ASP A 14 3.23 -9.80 -22.88
C ASP A 14 2.08 -9.40 -21.93
N ARG A 15 2.34 -8.81 -20.75
CA ARG A 15 1.26 -8.16 -19.97
C ARG A 15 1.33 -6.64 -19.97
N LYS A 16 0.67 -6.01 -20.96
CA LYS A 16 0.21 -4.62 -20.84
C LYS A 16 -0.84 -4.55 -19.73
N LEU A 17 -0.40 -4.37 -18.50
CA LEU A 17 -1.29 -4.08 -17.38
C LEU A 17 -1.68 -2.61 -17.47
N THR A 18 -2.88 -2.35 -18.02
CA THR A 18 -3.56 -1.07 -17.81
C THR A 18 -4.06 -1.10 -16.38
N MET A 19 -3.42 -0.35 -15.47
CA MET A 19 -3.88 -0.29 -14.09
C MET A 19 -4.43 1.11 -13.81
N SER A 20 -5.54 1.13 -13.09
CA SER A 20 -6.21 2.33 -12.63
C SER A 20 -5.64 2.71 -11.26
N GLN A 21 -5.19 3.95 -11.14
CA GLN A 21 -4.80 4.68 -9.92
C GLN A 21 -3.36 4.44 -9.41
N TYR A 22 -2.61 5.54 -9.45
CA TYR A 22 -1.23 5.62 -9.00
C TYR A 22 -1.03 6.90 -8.18
N SER A 23 0.13 7.04 -7.55
CA SER A 23 0.46 8.23 -6.76
C SER A 23 1.77 8.81 -7.27
N THR A 24 1.72 10.02 -7.83
CA THR A 24 2.92 10.86 -7.94
C THR A 24 3.28 11.34 -6.54
N ALA A 25 4.22 10.67 -5.91
CA ALA A 25 4.75 11.14 -4.64
C ALA A 25 5.80 12.22 -4.92
N THR A 26 5.37 13.48 -5.06
CA THR A 26 6.21 14.57 -4.56
C THR A 26 6.16 14.43 -3.05
N ILE A 27 7.15 13.71 -2.50
CA ILE A 27 7.23 13.45 -1.05
C ILE A 27 7.21 14.79 -0.32
N GLY A 28 6.86 14.89 0.97
CA GLY A 28 7.00 16.12 1.80
C GLY A 28 5.90 17.17 1.66
N GLU A 29 5.09 17.27 2.72
CA GLU A 29 4.03 18.25 2.97
C GLU A 29 3.20 18.67 1.74
N THR A 30 2.36 17.76 1.27
CA THR A 30 1.19 18.12 0.43
C THR A 30 1.51 18.92 -0.83
N ARG A 31 2.42 18.42 -1.66
CA ARG A 31 2.35 18.68 -3.11
C ARG A 31 1.84 17.44 -3.84
N GLY A 32 0.52 17.43 -3.99
CA GLY A 32 -0.30 16.62 -4.90
C GLY A 32 0.16 15.19 -5.16
N VAL A 33 -0.49 14.22 -4.51
CA VAL A 33 -0.61 12.88 -5.09
C VAL A 33 -1.60 13.00 -6.25
N THR A 34 -1.14 12.83 -7.49
CA THR A 34 -2.03 12.75 -8.66
C THR A 34 -2.25 11.29 -9.05
N GLU A 35 -3.53 10.95 -9.27
CA GLU A 35 -3.95 9.64 -9.78
C GLU A 35 -3.97 9.68 -11.31
N GLU A 36 -3.03 8.98 -11.95
CA GLU A 36 -2.85 8.97 -13.40
C GLU A 36 -2.60 7.55 -13.91
N GLU A 37 -3.23 7.13 -15.00
CA GLU A 37 -2.98 5.80 -15.60
C GLU A 37 -1.59 5.75 -16.25
N ILE A 38 -0.76 4.80 -15.81
CA ILE A 38 0.62 4.63 -16.26
C ILE A 38 0.81 3.21 -16.80
N LEU A 39 1.48 3.08 -17.94
CA LEU A 39 1.95 1.79 -18.42
C LEU A 39 3.27 1.43 -17.73
N VAL A 40 3.30 0.31 -17.02
CA VAL A 40 4.54 -0.21 -16.42
C VAL A 40 5.42 -0.77 -17.54
N ASP A 41 6.63 -0.21 -17.66
CA ASP A 41 7.66 -0.62 -18.61
C ASP A 41 8.98 -0.96 -17.90
N ASP A 42 10.00 -1.31 -18.69
CA ASP A 42 11.34 -1.70 -18.20
C ASP A 42 12.09 -0.57 -17.46
N GLY A 43 11.54 0.65 -17.43
CA GLY A 43 12.08 1.76 -16.66
C GLY A 43 11.72 1.74 -15.18
N PHE A 44 10.84 0.83 -14.76
CA PHE A 44 10.50 0.64 -13.35
C PHE A 44 11.47 -0.33 -12.66
N GLU A 45 11.90 0.04 -11.45
CA GLU A 45 12.73 -0.79 -10.58
C GLU A 45 12.01 -1.04 -9.26
N HIS A 46 12.11 -2.27 -8.74
CA HIS A 46 11.54 -2.60 -7.43
C HIS A 46 12.25 -1.85 -6.30
N ILE A 47 11.46 -1.43 -5.32
CA ILE A 47 11.97 -0.87 -4.07
C ILE A 47 12.36 -2.04 -3.17
N PRO A 48 13.66 -2.25 -2.89
CA PRO A 48 14.13 -3.46 -2.21
C PRO A 48 13.49 -3.66 -0.84
N THR A 49 13.37 -2.58 -0.07
CA THR A 49 12.75 -2.62 1.27
C THR A 49 11.28 -3.05 1.19
N CYS A 50 10.49 -2.47 0.29
CA CYS A 50 9.08 -2.81 0.13
C CYS A 50 8.88 -4.27 -0.30
N LEU A 51 9.68 -4.72 -1.28
CA LEU A 51 9.65 -6.10 -1.75
C LEU A 51 9.94 -7.08 -0.61
N ARG A 52 10.92 -6.76 0.25
CA ARG A 52 11.24 -7.55 1.44
C ARG A 52 10.11 -7.55 2.49
N LEU A 53 9.38 -6.45 2.63
CA LEU A 53 8.20 -6.37 3.52
C LEU A 53 6.97 -7.11 2.96
N GLY A 54 7.04 -7.57 1.71
CA GLY A 54 6.03 -8.42 1.09
C GLY A 54 5.07 -7.72 0.14
N PHE A 55 5.31 -6.45 -0.23
CA PHE A 55 4.55 -5.78 -1.30
C PHE A 55 5.46 -5.30 -2.44
N PRO A 56 5.03 -5.48 -3.70
CA PRO A 56 5.90 -5.24 -4.84
C PRO A 56 5.82 -3.79 -5.32
N LEU A 57 6.22 -2.83 -4.47
CA LEU A 57 6.33 -1.43 -4.87
C LEU A 57 7.52 -1.25 -5.82
N MET A 58 7.32 -0.47 -6.88
CA MET A 58 8.28 -0.10 -7.88
C MET A 58 8.34 1.42 -8.01
N VAL A 59 9.47 1.91 -8.50
CA VAL A 59 9.72 3.33 -8.76
C VAL A 59 10.33 3.50 -10.14
N LYS A 60 10.00 4.61 -10.82
CA LYS A 60 10.63 5.04 -12.06
C LYS A 60 10.99 6.51 -11.96
N ARG A 61 12.19 6.85 -12.42
CA ARG A 61 12.66 8.23 -12.55
C ARG A 61 12.19 8.81 -13.88
N LEU A 62 11.54 9.96 -13.86
CA LEU A 62 11.16 10.69 -15.06
C LEU A 62 12.33 11.58 -15.48
N TRP A 63 13.16 11.11 -16.40
CA TRP A 63 14.44 11.71 -16.81
C TRP A 63 14.33 13.01 -17.62
N GLU A 64 13.24 13.78 -17.48
CA GLU A 64 13.20 15.15 -17.98
C GLU A 64 13.68 16.12 -16.90
N VAL A 65 15.00 16.21 -16.74
CA VAL A 65 15.61 17.41 -16.16
C VAL A 65 16.10 18.26 -17.34
N GLN A 66 15.23 19.16 -17.82
CA GLN A 66 15.77 20.42 -18.31
C GLN A 66 16.33 21.14 -17.08
N GLU A 67 17.64 21.44 -17.08
CA GLU A 67 18.40 21.94 -15.92
C GLU A 67 17.76 23.16 -15.23
N GLU A 68 16.85 23.86 -15.91
CA GLU A 68 16.23 25.11 -15.49
C GLU A 68 14.83 24.98 -14.88
N THR A 69 14.13 23.83 -15.01
CA THR A 69 12.72 23.70 -14.59
C THR A 69 12.43 22.59 -13.56
N GLY A 70 13.40 21.74 -13.26
CA GLY A 70 13.22 20.68 -12.26
C GLY A 70 13.00 21.25 -10.85
N GLU A 71 11.83 20.98 -10.26
CA GLU A 71 11.59 21.22 -8.84
C GLU A 71 12.57 20.36 -8.03
N THR A 72 13.36 21.00 -7.17
CA THR A 72 14.21 20.28 -6.23
C THR A 72 13.30 19.63 -5.19
N LEU A 73 13.33 18.29 -5.04
CA LEU A 73 12.74 17.66 -3.87
C LEU A 73 13.37 18.25 -2.60
N GLU A 74 12.54 18.67 -1.64
CA GLU A 74 12.98 19.17 -0.34
C GLU A 74 13.88 18.14 0.36
N PRO A 75 14.83 18.55 1.23
CA PRO A 75 15.77 17.63 1.86
C PRO A 75 15.11 16.43 2.57
N ALA A 76 14.01 16.67 3.29
CA ALA A 76 13.25 15.61 3.97
C ALA A 76 12.68 14.57 2.99
N GLN A 77 12.31 15.02 1.79
CA GLN A 77 11.74 14.20 0.74
C GLN A 77 12.79 13.26 0.16
N ARG A 78 13.99 13.80 -0.09
CA ARG A 78 15.13 13.05 -0.58
C ARG A 78 15.58 11.98 0.42
N ILE A 79 15.68 12.34 1.70
CA ILE A 79 16.03 11.39 2.76
C ILE A 79 15.05 10.21 2.76
N TYR A 80 13.75 10.49 2.58
CA TYR A 80 12.75 9.44 2.54
C TYR A 80 12.82 8.55 1.28
N VAL A 81 13.00 9.13 0.08
CA VAL A 81 13.25 8.33 -1.14
C VAL A 81 14.45 7.42 -0.95
N PHE A 82 15.56 8.01 -0.49
CA PHE A 82 16.80 7.29 -0.30
C PHE A 82 16.65 6.18 0.73
N SER A 83 15.90 6.43 1.81
CA SER A 83 15.68 5.42 2.83
C SER A 83 14.83 4.23 2.35
N LEU A 84 13.92 4.47 1.39
CA LEU A 84 13.16 3.39 0.74
C LEU A 84 14.01 2.58 -0.23
N MET A 85 14.86 3.26 -1.01
CA MET A 85 15.74 2.64 -2.01
C MET A 85 16.97 1.98 -1.40
N GLU A 86 17.26 2.26 -0.14
CA GLU A 86 18.34 1.63 0.60
C GLU A 86 18.15 0.11 0.62
N THR A 87 19.21 -0.61 0.23
CA THR A 87 19.24 -2.06 0.30
C THR A 87 19.82 -2.50 1.64
N PRO A 88 19.12 -3.35 2.40
CA PRO A 88 19.59 -3.73 3.71
C PRO A 88 21.02 -4.29 3.76
N GLY A 89 21.90 -3.62 4.51
CA GLY A 89 23.32 -4.00 4.65
C GLY A 89 24.23 -3.64 3.46
N LEU A 90 23.67 -3.13 2.36
CA LEU A 90 24.41 -2.70 1.17
C LEU A 90 24.34 -1.18 0.94
N GLY A 91 23.44 -0.49 1.65
CA GLY A 91 23.24 0.95 1.51
C GLY A 91 22.49 1.32 0.23
N LEU A 92 22.63 2.56 -0.21
CA LEU A 92 22.00 3.05 -1.43
C LEU A 92 22.63 2.43 -2.68
N PRO A 93 21.82 1.89 -3.62
CA PRO A 93 22.31 1.46 -4.92
C PRO A 93 23.07 2.58 -5.63
N ILE A 94 24.12 2.24 -6.38
CA ILE A 94 24.93 3.23 -7.13
C ILE A 94 24.07 4.08 -8.07
N THR A 95 23.02 3.49 -8.65
CA THR A 95 22.05 4.18 -9.51
C THR A 95 21.28 5.30 -8.80
N TRP A 96 21.20 5.24 -7.48
CA TRP A 96 20.57 6.24 -6.60
C TRP A 96 21.60 7.10 -5.84
N ASN A 97 22.87 6.68 -5.84
CA ASN A 97 23.98 7.41 -5.26
C ASN A 97 24.41 8.54 -6.20
N ALA A 98 23.60 9.59 -6.26
CA ALA A 98 23.99 10.80 -6.96
C ALA A 98 25.00 11.57 -6.09
N ASN A 99 26.22 11.70 -6.61
CA ASN A 99 27.42 12.24 -5.97
C ASN A 99 27.24 13.62 -5.27
N GLY A 100 26.60 13.66 -4.10
CA GLY A 100 26.59 14.82 -3.20
C GLY A 100 25.22 15.37 -2.82
N THR A 101 25.23 16.20 -1.78
CA THR A 101 24.06 16.86 -1.16
C THR A 101 23.28 17.78 -2.10
N GLU A 102 23.79 18.08 -3.30
CA GLU A 102 23.17 19.05 -4.23
C GLU A 102 22.43 18.41 -5.41
N THR A 103 22.46 17.08 -5.57
CA THR A 103 21.78 16.45 -6.70
C THR A 103 20.26 16.57 -6.55
N LYS A 104 19.62 17.26 -7.50
CA LYS A 104 18.16 17.28 -7.66
C LYS A 104 17.70 15.88 -8.07
N LEU A 105 16.73 15.32 -7.36
CA LEU A 105 16.03 14.11 -7.82
C LEU A 105 14.98 14.52 -8.85
N PRO A 106 14.87 13.81 -9.98
CA PRO A 106 13.77 14.04 -10.91
C PRO A 106 12.44 13.65 -10.25
N PRO A 107 11.30 14.08 -10.82
CA PRO A 107 10.01 13.53 -10.47
C PRO A 107 10.02 12.00 -10.51
N LEU A 108 9.35 11.38 -9.54
CA LEU A 108 9.28 9.93 -9.38
C LEU A 108 7.86 9.45 -9.64
N LEU A 109 7.75 8.36 -10.40
CA LEU A 109 6.52 7.56 -10.48
C LEU A 109 6.66 6.36 -9.56
N MET A 110 5.63 6.07 -8.77
CA MET A 110 5.61 4.91 -7.88
C MET A 110 4.36 4.08 -8.14
N VAL A 111 4.56 2.77 -8.30
CA VAL A 111 3.52 1.84 -8.74
C VAL A 111 3.68 0.49 -8.06
N ARG A 112 2.61 -0.30 -7.89
CA ARG A 112 2.75 -1.72 -7.54
C ARG A 112 2.75 -2.57 -8.79
N SER A 113 3.60 -3.60 -8.83
CA SER A 113 3.67 -4.50 -9.99
C SER A 113 2.49 -5.48 -10.08
N ASP A 114 1.63 -5.53 -9.07
CA ASP A 114 0.56 -6.53 -8.93
C ASP A 114 -0.84 -6.01 -9.27
N GLY A 115 -0.96 -4.79 -9.81
CA GLY A 115 -2.28 -4.24 -10.15
C GLY A 115 -2.96 -3.45 -9.04
N VAL A 116 -2.44 -3.50 -7.81
CA VAL A 116 -3.14 -2.89 -6.66
C VAL A 116 -2.86 -1.38 -6.62
N PRO A 117 -3.90 -0.52 -6.56
CA PRO A 117 -3.74 0.92 -6.38
C PRO A 117 -2.88 1.25 -5.17
N PHE A 118 -2.07 2.30 -5.28
CA PHE A 118 -1.27 2.81 -4.17
C PHE A 118 -1.68 4.25 -3.86
N THR A 119 -2.54 4.40 -2.87
CA THR A 119 -3.23 5.64 -2.52
C THR A 119 -2.35 6.55 -1.64
N LYS A 120 -2.81 7.80 -1.46
CA LYS A 120 -2.20 8.73 -0.48
C LYS A 120 -2.15 8.14 0.93
N GLN A 121 -3.13 7.33 1.32
CA GLN A 121 -3.18 6.74 2.65
C GLN A 121 -2.20 5.58 2.80
N ASP A 122 -1.98 4.79 1.75
CA ASP A 122 -0.91 3.78 1.72
C ASP A 122 0.45 4.45 1.93
N TRP A 123 0.61 5.62 1.32
CA TRP A 123 1.83 6.40 1.46
C TRP A 123 2.03 6.97 2.86
N LYS A 124 0.96 7.49 3.47
CA LYS A 124 0.98 7.92 4.86
C LYS A 124 1.35 6.75 5.79
N CYS A 125 0.77 5.57 5.58
CA CYS A 125 1.06 4.38 6.38
C CYS A 125 2.54 3.99 6.31
N LEU A 126 3.13 4.00 5.11
CA LEU A 126 4.54 3.67 4.90
C LEU A 126 5.49 4.75 5.44
N THR A 127 5.09 6.02 5.38
CA THR A 127 5.86 7.14 5.95
C THR A 127 5.88 7.07 7.47
N GLU A 128 4.71 6.87 8.08
CA GLU A 128 4.61 6.72 9.54
C GLU A 128 5.28 5.43 10.03
N PHE A 129 5.25 4.34 9.24
CA PHE A 129 6.03 3.14 9.55
C PHE A 129 7.51 3.50 9.69
N ARG A 130 8.07 4.20 8.69
CA ARG A 130 9.48 4.59 8.72
C ARG A 130 9.81 5.47 9.92
N ARG A 131 8.96 6.45 10.23
CA ARG A 131 9.14 7.30 11.42
C ARG A 131 9.12 6.47 12.70
N TYR A 132 8.20 5.52 12.81
CA TYR A 132 8.16 4.56 13.92
C TYR A 132 9.46 3.76 14.02
N LEU A 133 10.01 3.30 12.88
CA LEU A 133 11.31 2.63 12.85
C LEU A 133 12.45 3.53 13.32
N GLU A 134 12.47 4.80 12.93
CA GLU A 134 13.53 5.74 13.32
C GLU A 134 13.45 6.14 14.80
N GLU A 135 12.24 6.37 15.33
CA GLU A 135 12.04 6.80 16.72
C GLU A 135 12.31 5.67 17.73
N GLU A 136 11.88 4.43 17.45
CA GLU A 136 12.04 3.32 18.39
C GLU A 136 13.39 2.58 18.28
N VAL A 137 14.15 2.78 17.19
CA VAL A 137 15.36 1.99 16.91
C VAL A 137 16.68 2.76 17.10
N ILE A 138 16.62 3.97 17.66
CA ILE A 138 17.84 4.71 18.08
C ILE A 138 18.62 3.95 19.19
N GLU A 139 18.03 2.98 19.89
CA GLU A 139 18.73 2.28 20.99
C GLU A 139 19.45 0.97 20.60
N PHE A 140 19.17 0.36 19.44
CA PHE A 140 19.85 -0.88 19.02
C PHE A 140 20.05 -0.92 17.50
N GLU A 141 21.24 -1.31 17.05
CA GLU A 141 21.73 -1.47 15.67
C GLU A 141 20.86 -2.40 14.75
N ARG A 142 19.56 -2.15 14.63
CA ARG A 142 18.57 -3.12 14.10
C ARG A 142 17.69 -2.64 12.95
N SER A 143 17.99 -1.49 12.33
CA SER A 143 17.21 -1.00 11.18
C SER A 143 17.13 -2.00 10.01
N TRP A 144 18.02 -2.99 9.97
CA TRP A 144 18.06 -4.05 8.94
C TRP A 144 17.22 -5.31 9.26
N HIS A 145 16.57 -5.39 10.43
CA HIS A 145 15.91 -6.61 10.93
C HIS A 145 14.40 -6.67 10.77
N TYR A 146 13.76 -5.65 10.19
CA TYR A 146 12.30 -5.70 10.06
C TYR A 146 11.87 -6.83 9.13
N THR A 147 10.88 -7.55 9.62
CA THR A 147 10.27 -8.69 8.94
C THR A 147 8.94 -8.28 8.32
N PRO A 148 8.43 -9.05 7.33
CA PRO A 148 7.04 -8.91 6.88
C PRO A 148 6.03 -8.88 8.04
N ASP A 149 6.30 -9.63 9.13
CA ASP A 149 5.39 -9.69 10.27
C ASP A 149 5.41 -8.41 11.12
N ASP A 150 6.54 -7.70 11.20
CA ASP A 150 6.60 -6.41 11.88
C ASP A 150 5.83 -5.35 11.09
N PHE A 151 5.94 -5.37 9.77
CA PHE A 151 5.14 -4.49 8.92
C PHE A 151 3.64 -4.81 8.98
N LYS A 152 3.24 -6.09 9.00
CA LYS A 152 1.84 -6.49 9.23
C LYS A 152 1.30 -5.94 10.55
N LYS A 153 2.06 -6.11 11.64
CA LYS A 153 1.67 -5.56 12.95
C LYS A 153 1.50 -4.04 12.87
N TRP A 154 2.42 -3.35 12.20
CA TRP A 154 2.31 -1.90 12.00
C TRP A 154 1.06 -1.51 11.19
N VAL A 155 0.80 -2.15 10.05
CA VAL A 155 -0.39 -1.90 9.24
C VAL A 155 -1.65 -2.06 10.09
N ARG A 156 -1.70 -3.08 10.95
CA ARG A 156 -2.80 -3.27 11.88
C ARG A 156 -2.95 -2.14 12.89
N ILE A 157 -1.85 -1.71 13.53
CA ILE A 157 -1.86 -0.59 14.48
C ILE A 157 -2.33 0.68 13.79
N PHE A 158 -1.79 0.96 12.61
CA PHE A 158 -2.14 2.13 11.81
C PHE A 158 -3.60 2.13 11.40
N VAL A 159 -4.10 1.02 10.83
CA VAL A 159 -5.51 0.85 10.47
C VAL A 159 -6.41 1.01 11.69
N ASN A 160 -6.06 0.42 12.82
CA ASN A 160 -6.83 0.55 14.06
C ASN A 160 -6.85 1.99 14.59
N ALA A 161 -5.75 2.73 14.50
CA ALA A 161 -5.70 4.13 14.93
C ALA A 161 -6.56 5.04 14.03
N GLN A 162 -6.75 4.68 12.76
CA GLN A 162 -7.50 5.48 11.79
C GLN A 162 -8.95 5.02 11.60
N CYS A 163 -9.34 3.83 12.06
CA CYS A 163 -10.63 3.21 11.71
C CYS A 163 -11.87 3.95 12.23
N LEU A 164 -11.71 4.76 13.27
CA LEU A 164 -12.79 5.59 13.83
C LEU A 164 -12.88 6.98 13.18
N ASN A 165 -11.93 7.35 12.34
CA ASN A 165 -11.90 8.66 11.72
C ASN A 165 -12.80 8.67 10.48
N GLN A 166 -14.02 9.18 10.63
CA GLN A 166 -15.07 9.19 9.60
C GLN A 166 -14.69 9.90 8.29
N ALA A 167 -13.65 10.74 8.32
CA ALA A 167 -13.16 11.46 7.15
C ALA A 167 -11.93 10.80 6.49
N HIS A 168 -11.45 9.66 7.02
CA HIS A 168 -10.22 9.05 6.56
C HIS A 168 -10.49 7.76 5.77
N GLU A 169 -9.92 7.74 4.56
CA GLU A 169 -9.74 6.52 3.79
C GLU A 169 -8.74 5.60 4.49
N HIS A 170 -8.83 4.30 4.20
CA HIS A 170 -7.90 3.30 4.75
C HIS A 170 -6.80 3.02 3.72
N PRO A 171 -5.61 2.58 4.16
CA PRO A 171 -4.58 2.17 3.22
C PRO A 171 -5.01 0.86 2.56
N ASP A 172 -5.50 0.90 1.32
CA ASP A 172 -6.07 -0.27 0.66
C ASP A 172 -5.04 -1.20 0.04
N ALA A 173 -3.84 -0.68 -0.28
CA ALA A 173 -2.79 -1.47 -0.89
C ALA A 173 -2.35 -2.63 0.00
N PHE A 174 -2.41 -2.51 1.33
CA PHE A 174 -1.91 -3.54 2.24
C PHE A 174 -2.98 -4.57 2.67
N SER A 175 -4.16 -4.56 2.04
CA SER A 175 -5.28 -5.44 2.41
C SER A 175 -5.02 -6.93 2.14
N ASP A 176 -4.05 -7.25 1.31
CA ASP A 176 -3.56 -8.61 1.02
C ASP A 176 -2.55 -9.11 2.06
N ILE A 177 -1.71 -8.21 2.57
CA ILE A 177 -0.66 -8.50 3.55
C ILE A 177 -1.22 -8.58 4.98
N GLU A 178 -2.00 -7.58 5.37
CA GLU A 178 -2.68 -7.51 6.66
C GLU A 178 -4.09 -6.96 6.42
N PRO A 179 -5.09 -7.87 6.28
CA PRO A 179 -6.40 -7.49 5.80
C PRO A 179 -7.21 -6.68 6.81
N CYS A 180 -6.92 -6.74 8.12
CA CYS A 180 -7.68 -6.04 9.16
C CYS A 180 -9.20 -6.13 8.96
N LEU A 181 -9.70 -7.35 8.67
CA LEU A 181 -11.05 -7.54 8.12
C LEU A 181 -12.14 -6.96 9.00
N ASP A 182 -11.97 -7.01 10.32
CA ASP A 182 -12.92 -6.48 11.29
C ASP A 182 -12.93 -4.95 11.38
N GLN A 183 -11.80 -4.28 11.14
CA GLN A 183 -11.75 -2.81 11.05
C GLN A 183 -12.22 -2.33 9.68
N ARG A 184 -11.91 -3.06 8.59
CA ARG A 184 -12.25 -2.63 7.23
C ARG A 184 -13.69 -2.98 6.85
N PHE A 185 -14.19 -4.13 7.29
CA PHE A 185 -15.48 -4.70 6.91
C PHE A 185 -16.28 -5.18 8.15
N PRO A 186 -16.72 -4.29 9.05
CA PRO A 186 -17.48 -4.68 10.23
C PRO A 186 -18.70 -5.55 9.92
N LEU A 187 -18.96 -6.54 10.78
CA LEU A 187 -20.11 -7.43 10.66
C LEU A 187 -21.44 -6.64 10.70
N GLY A 188 -22.37 -7.05 9.85
CA GLY A 188 -23.71 -6.48 9.72
C GLY A 188 -23.80 -5.33 8.71
N LEU A 189 -22.67 -4.77 8.25
CA LEU A 189 -22.68 -3.68 7.28
C LEU A 189 -22.93 -4.15 5.85
N LYS A 190 -23.40 -3.23 5.02
CA LYS A 190 -23.51 -3.44 3.59
C LYS A 190 -22.17 -3.19 2.91
N ALA A 191 -21.79 -4.09 2.02
CA ALA A 191 -20.65 -3.92 1.13
C ALA A 191 -21.07 -4.18 -0.32
N GLU A 192 -20.64 -3.31 -1.21
CA GLU A 192 -20.84 -3.44 -2.64
C GLU A 192 -19.72 -4.28 -3.25
N ALA A 193 -20.06 -5.26 -4.08
CA ALA A 193 -19.07 -6.00 -4.83
C ALA A 193 -18.57 -5.18 -6.02
N VAL A 194 -17.25 -5.12 -6.17
CA VAL A 194 -16.56 -4.42 -7.27
C VAL A 194 -15.44 -5.29 -7.82
N GLY A 195 -15.12 -5.16 -9.11
CA GLY A 195 -13.98 -5.86 -9.73
C GLY A 195 -14.00 -7.39 -9.56
N THR A 196 -15.17 -8.00 -9.37
CA THR A 196 -15.28 -9.46 -9.26
C THR A 196 -15.29 -10.11 -10.63
N SER A 197 -14.78 -11.35 -10.71
CA SER A 197 -14.84 -12.16 -11.93
C SER A 197 -16.26 -12.57 -12.32
N LYS A 198 -17.23 -12.44 -11.41
CA LYS A 198 -18.65 -12.64 -11.67
C LYS A 198 -19.29 -11.26 -11.91
N GLU A 199 -19.22 -10.77 -13.15
CA GLU A 199 -19.66 -9.41 -13.51
C GLU A 199 -21.08 -9.08 -13.03
N GLN A 200 -21.97 -10.07 -12.98
CA GLN A 200 -23.35 -9.94 -12.48
C GLN A 200 -23.45 -9.51 -11.01
N LEU A 201 -22.38 -9.68 -10.24
CA LEU A 201 -22.28 -9.29 -8.83
C LEU A 201 -21.78 -7.86 -8.68
N ASN A 202 -21.04 -7.32 -9.65
CA ASN A 202 -20.49 -5.97 -9.57
C ASN A 202 -21.65 -4.95 -9.50
N GLY A 203 -21.55 -3.99 -8.59
CA GLY A 203 -22.63 -3.03 -8.33
C GLY A 203 -23.71 -3.53 -7.36
N ARG A 204 -23.66 -4.79 -6.90
CA ARG A 204 -24.63 -5.32 -5.93
C ARG A 204 -24.11 -5.18 -4.52
N ALA A 205 -24.99 -4.75 -3.62
CA ALA A 205 -24.73 -4.74 -2.18
C ALA A 205 -25.15 -6.05 -1.51
N GLY A 206 -24.29 -6.57 -0.63
CA GLY A 206 -24.58 -7.68 0.27
C GLY A 206 -24.25 -7.31 1.72
N THR A 207 -24.64 -8.14 2.69
CA THR A 207 -24.34 -7.92 4.11
C THR A 207 -23.12 -8.73 4.54
N ILE A 208 -22.18 -8.10 5.23
CA ILE A 208 -21.01 -8.78 5.78
C ILE A 208 -21.44 -9.64 6.98
N VAL A 209 -21.22 -10.95 6.91
CA VAL A 209 -21.72 -11.91 7.92
C VAL A 209 -20.64 -12.69 8.64
N LYS A 210 -19.45 -12.88 8.02
CA LYS A 210 -18.33 -13.60 8.65
C LYS A 210 -16.99 -13.28 7.97
N TYR A 211 -15.90 -13.67 8.61
CA TYR A 211 -14.56 -13.61 8.02
C TYR A 211 -14.02 -15.03 7.78
N ASP A 212 -13.35 -15.22 6.64
CA ASP A 212 -12.53 -16.39 6.36
C ASP A 212 -11.08 -15.99 6.59
N VAL A 213 -10.67 -15.99 7.87
CA VAL A 213 -9.34 -15.51 8.32
C VAL A 213 -8.22 -16.31 7.67
N ALA A 214 -8.41 -17.63 7.49
CA ALA A 214 -7.43 -18.51 6.86
C ALA A 214 -7.13 -18.11 5.41
N LYS A 215 -8.09 -17.51 4.71
CA LYS A 215 -7.94 -17.05 3.32
C LYS A 215 -7.85 -15.53 3.17
N GLY A 216 -7.91 -14.78 4.28
CA GLY A 216 -7.98 -13.32 4.26
C GLY A 216 -9.19 -12.78 3.49
N ARG A 217 -10.35 -13.44 3.57
CA ARG A 217 -11.55 -13.09 2.79
C ARG A 217 -12.75 -12.71 3.65
N VAL A 218 -13.67 -11.94 3.08
CA VAL A 218 -14.91 -11.51 3.72
C VAL A 218 -16.07 -12.33 3.19
N GLY A 219 -16.85 -12.93 4.09
CA GLY A 219 -18.11 -13.60 3.79
C GLY A 219 -19.24 -12.58 3.71
N VAL A 220 -19.82 -12.42 2.51
CA VAL A 220 -20.89 -11.47 2.22
C VAL A 220 -22.13 -12.22 1.74
N GLU A 221 -23.26 -11.99 2.40
CA GLU A 221 -24.58 -12.54 2.04
C GLU A 221 -25.28 -11.59 1.06
N PHE A 222 -25.47 -12.05 -0.17
CA PHE A 222 -26.23 -11.34 -1.21
C PHE A 222 -27.65 -11.88 -1.30
N ALA A 223 -28.56 -11.07 -1.85
CA ALA A 223 -29.90 -11.54 -2.18
C ALA A 223 -29.83 -12.72 -3.18
N GLN A 224 -30.86 -13.56 -3.15
CA GLN A 224 -31.02 -14.64 -4.13
C GLN A 224 -30.93 -14.10 -5.56
N PRO A 225 -30.26 -14.80 -6.49
CA PRO A 225 -29.80 -16.19 -6.39
C PRO A 225 -28.36 -16.39 -5.87
N PHE A 226 -27.65 -15.34 -5.42
CA PHE A 226 -26.21 -15.44 -5.18
C PHE A 226 -25.84 -16.02 -3.80
N GLY A 227 -26.62 -15.70 -2.77
CA GLY A 227 -26.40 -16.17 -1.39
C GLY A 227 -25.05 -15.74 -0.80
N LEU A 228 -24.51 -16.58 0.09
CA LEU A 228 -23.23 -16.35 0.78
C LEU A 228 -22.01 -16.57 -0.13
N LEU A 229 -21.21 -15.52 -0.33
CA LEU A 229 -19.96 -15.57 -1.10
C LEU A 229 -18.77 -15.12 -0.27
N SER A 230 -17.59 -15.72 -0.50
CA SER A 230 -16.32 -15.36 0.13
C SER A 230 -15.45 -14.54 -0.84
N LEU A 231 -15.41 -13.23 -0.63
CA LEU A 231 -14.81 -12.25 -1.53
C LEU A 231 -13.48 -11.72 -0.99
N LYS A 232 -12.59 -11.31 -1.90
CA LYS A 232 -11.36 -10.60 -1.52
C LYS A 232 -11.71 -9.21 -0.99
N PRO A 233 -10.95 -8.66 -0.03
CA PRO A 233 -11.06 -7.27 0.41
C PRO A 233 -11.08 -6.26 -0.73
N SER A 234 -10.17 -6.42 -1.70
CA SER A 234 -10.06 -5.56 -2.90
C SER A 234 -11.31 -5.54 -3.78
N ASN A 235 -12.22 -6.48 -3.58
CA ASN A 235 -13.44 -6.62 -4.38
C ASN A 235 -14.69 -6.14 -3.63
N LEU A 236 -14.49 -5.40 -2.54
CA LEU A 236 -15.56 -4.91 -1.69
C LEU A 236 -15.37 -3.41 -1.45
N HIS A 237 -16.42 -2.65 -1.70
CA HIS A 237 -16.50 -1.25 -1.36
C HIS A 237 -17.50 -1.08 -0.21
N ILE A 238 -17.15 -0.27 0.78
CA ILE A 238 -17.99 0.07 1.92
C ILE A 238 -18.02 1.58 2.10
N ASP A 239 -19.17 2.14 2.48
CA ASP A 239 -19.26 3.54 2.82
C ASP A 239 -18.36 3.84 4.04
N PRO A 240 -17.33 4.71 3.92
CA PRO A 240 -16.41 5.00 5.02
C PRO A 240 -17.10 5.57 6.27
N LYS A 241 -18.18 6.34 6.09
CA LYS A 241 -18.95 6.95 7.17
C LYS A 241 -19.80 5.89 7.88
N GLU A 242 -20.46 5.00 7.14
CA GLU A 242 -21.23 3.89 7.73
C GLU A 242 -20.30 2.97 8.54
N ARG A 243 -19.14 2.63 7.97
CA ARG A 243 -18.08 1.88 8.66
C ARG A 243 -17.64 2.56 9.96
N GLY A 244 -17.28 3.84 9.90
CA GLY A 244 -16.81 4.60 11.06
C GLY A 244 -17.85 4.67 12.18
N ASN A 245 -19.11 4.93 11.83
CA ASN A 245 -20.22 4.95 12.79
C ASN A 245 -20.39 3.58 13.47
N ARG A 246 -20.35 2.49 12.69
CA ARG A 246 -20.50 1.14 13.24
C ARG A 246 -19.40 0.76 14.23
N LEU A 247 -18.15 1.12 13.90
CA LEU A 247 -17.01 0.86 14.77
C LEU A 247 -17.07 1.71 16.04
N LEU A 248 -17.53 2.96 15.93
CA LEU A 248 -17.74 3.83 17.08
C LEU A 248 -18.82 3.26 18.02
N ASP A 249 -19.97 2.85 17.47
CA ASP A 249 -21.03 2.18 18.24
C ASP A 249 -20.51 0.93 18.98
N ASP A 250 -19.73 0.09 18.30
CA ASP A 250 -19.17 -1.12 18.88
C ASP A 250 -18.09 -0.82 19.94
N PHE A 251 -17.34 0.28 19.79
CA PHE A 251 -16.39 0.76 20.79
C PHE A 251 -17.11 1.28 22.04
N GLU A 252 -18.14 2.10 21.87
CA GLU A 252 -18.93 2.65 22.97
C GLU A 252 -19.66 1.56 23.77
N ARG A 253 -20.15 0.49 23.11
CA ARG A 253 -20.79 -0.65 23.78
C ARG A 253 -19.83 -1.50 24.62
N LYS A 254 -18.53 -1.46 24.34
CA LYS A 254 -17.50 -2.23 25.05
C LYS A 254 -16.92 -1.49 26.26
N LYS A 255 -17.20 -0.20 26.38
CA LYS A 255 -16.77 0.67 27.48
C LYS A 255 -17.71 0.51 28.68
#